data_AF-A0A1J0EK47-F1
#
_entry.id   AF-A0A1J0EK47-F1
#
_cell.length_a   1.000
_cell.length_b   1.000
_cell.length_c   1.000
_cell.angle_alpha   90.00
_cell.angle_beta   90.00
_cell.angle_gamma   90.00
#
_symmetry.space_group_name_H-M   'P 1'
#
loop_
_entity.id
_entity.type
_entity.pdbx_description
1 polymer ?
#
loop_
_entity_poly.entity_id
_entity_poly.type
_entity_poly.pdbx_seq_one_letter_code
_entity_poly.pdbx_strand_id
1 'polypeptide(L)'
;MTTQPTVTTIANDAIDQLQVAREYMRWFDSLTYAISSSFEKGHNHHAEQLAAVAKYLAGDYHNFLDCEVESLNSQLDKLELRN
;
A
#
# COMPACT_ATOMS: atom_id res chain seq x y z
N MET A 1 5.72 -26.52 20.37
CA MET A 1 4.70 -26.15 19.37
C MET A 1 5.45 -25.74 18.12
N THR A 2 5.05 -26.22 16.93
CA THR A 2 5.81 -26.02 15.68
C THR A 2 5.75 -24.56 15.26
N THR A 3 6.83 -23.82 15.47
CA THR A 3 7.04 -22.41 15.05
C THR A 3 7.10 -22.26 13.52
N GLN A 4 7.51 -23.30 12.81
CA GLN A 4 7.72 -23.30 11.37
C GLN A 4 6.46 -23.02 10.52
N PRO A 5 5.30 -23.66 10.75
CA PRO A 5 4.08 -23.29 10.02
C PRO A 5 3.64 -21.84 10.26
N THR A 6 3.86 -21.28 11.46
CA THR A 6 3.49 -19.90 11.77
C THR A 6 4.38 -18.89 11.06
N VAL A 7 5.69 -19.14 10.97
CA VAL A 7 6.61 -18.28 10.21
C VAL A 7 6.29 -18.30 8.72
N THR A 8 5.96 -19.46 8.17
CA THR A 8 5.54 -19.56 6.75
C THR A 8 4.28 -18.75 6.47
N THR A 9 3.29 -18.76 7.38
CA THR A 9 2.09 -17.92 7.25
C THR A 9 2.44 -16.43 7.22
N ILE A 10 3.23 -15.94 8.19
CA ILE A 10 3.65 -14.53 8.24
C ILE A 10 4.40 -14.12 6.95
N ALA A 11 5.26 -14.99 6.43
CA ALA A 11 5.99 -14.73 5.19
C ALA A 11 5.07 -14.66 3.97
N ASN A 12 4.07 -15.56 3.88
CA ASN A 12 3.08 -15.52 2.81
C ASN A 12 2.23 -14.25 2.89
N ASP A 13 1.75 -13.89 4.08
CA ASP A 13 0.96 -12.68 4.30
C ASP A 13 1.76 -11.43 3.88
N ALA A 14 3.04 -11.33 4.25
CA ALA A 14 3.91 -10.24 3.82
C ALA A 14 4.08 -10.18 2.29
N ILE A 15 4.21 -11.34 1.62
CA ILE A 15 4.28 -11.40 0.15
C ILE A 15 2.97 -10.92 -0.47
N ASP A 16 1.82 -11.35 0.06
CA ASP A 16 0.51 -10.93 -0.43
C ASP A 16 0.33 -9.42 -0.27
N GLN A 17 0.74 -8.83 0.86
CA GLN A 17 0.72 -7.39 1.05
C GLN A 17 1.62 -6.64 0.04
N LEU A 18 2.81 -7.18 -0.29
CA LEU A 18 3.67 -6.61 -1.33
C LEU A 18 3.07 -6.71 -2.73
N GLN A 19 2.32 -7.77 -3.02
CA GLN A 19 1.60 -7.90 -4.30
C GLN A 19 0.49 -6.85 -4.41
N VAL A 20 -0.27 -6.63 -3.32
CA VAL A 20 -1.27 -5.56 -3.25
C VAL A 20 -0.62 -4.19 -3.42
N ALA A 21 0.49 -3.92 -2.72
CA ALA A 21 1.23 -2.66 -2.84
C ALA A 21 1.69 -2.37 -4.26
N ARG A 22 2.16 -3.40 -4.96
CA ARG A 22 2.54 -3.28 -6.36
C ARG A 22 1.37 -2.91 -7.26
N GLU A 23 0.16 -3.38 -6.98
CA GLU A 23 -1.04 -3.01 -7.73
C GLU A 23 -1.47 -1.56 -7.43
N TYR A 24 -1.47 -1.15 -6.16
CA TYR A 24 -1.71 0.25 -5.79
C TYR A 24 -0.73 1.20 -6.47
N MET A 25 0.56 0.84 -6.56
CA MET A 25 1.55 1.64 -7.27
C MET A 25 1.23 1.81 -8.77
N ARG A 26 0.64 0.81 -9.43
CA ARG A 26 0.19 0.93 -10.83
C ARG A 26 -1.01 1.86 -10.96
N TRP A 27 -1.91 1.85 -9.98
CA TRP A 27 -3.04 2.76 -9.95
C TRP A 27 -2.57 4.20 -9.76
N PHE A 28 -1.62 4.43 -8.84
CA PHE A 28 -1.01 5.74 -8.65
C PHE A 28 -0.31 6.22 -9.92
N ASP A 29 0.49 5.37 -10.58
CA ASP A 29 1.14 5.70 -11.85
C ASP A 29 0.11 6.18 -12.90
N SER A 30 -0.98 5.42 -13.05
CA SER A 30 -2.09 5.76 -13.96
C SER A 30 -2.79 7.07 -13.58
N LEU A 31 -2.99 7.33 -12.29
CA LEU A 31 -3.56 8.59 -11.80
C LEU A 31 -2.63 9.77 -12.06
N THR A 32 -1.33 9.65 -11.80
CA THR A 32 -0.35 10.70 -12.12
C THR A 32 -0.27 10.99 -13.60
N TYR A 33 -0.35 9.98 -14.45
CA TYR A 33 -0.46 10.16 -15.89
C TYR A 33 -1.73 10.95 -16.27
N ALA A 34 -2.89 10.57 -15.73
CA ALA A 34 -4.15 11.25 -16.01
C ALA A 34 -4.17 12.71 -15.52
N ILE A 35 -3.60 12.99 -14.35
CA ILE A 35 -3.42 14.34 -13.80
C ILE A 35 -2.56 15.18 -14.75
N SER A 36 -1.40 14.65 -15.14
CA SER A 36 -0.46 15.35 -16.04
C SER A 36 -1.10 15.64 -17.40
N SER A 37 -1.75 14.64 -18.01
CA SER A 37 -2.44 14.80 -19.29
C SER A 37 -3.61 15.81 -19.19
N SER A 38 -4.27 15.91 -18.04
CA SER A 38 -5.33 16.89 -17.82
C SER A 38 -4.78 18.32 -17.77
N PHE A 39 -3.63 18.54 -17.12
CA PHE A 39 -2.95 19.85 -17.16
C PHE A 39 -2.49 20.23 -18.57
N GLU A 40 -1.87 19.29 -19.30
CA GLU A 40 -1.39 19.53 -20.67
C GLU A 40 -2.51 19.94 -21.63
N LYS A 41 -3.73 19.42 -21.42
CA LYS A 41 -4.91 19.73 -22.22
C LYS A 41 -5.68 20.96 -21.74
N GLY A 42 -5.21 21.64 -20.69
CA GLY A 42 -5.88 22.81 -20.10
C GLY A 42 -7.11 22.47 -19.25
N HIS A 43 -7.29 21.20 -18.87
CA HIS A 43 -8.38 20.73 -18.02
C HIS A 43 -8.03 20.81 -16.53
N ASN A 44 -7.61 21.98 -16.06
CA ASN A 44 -7.06 22.18 -14.72
C ASN A 44 -8.01 21.70 -13.61
N HIS A 45 -9.32 21.94 -13.76
CA HIS A 45 -10.31 21.48 -12.79
C HIS A 45 -10.34 19.95 -12.63
N HIS A 46 -10.23 19.20 -13.73
CA HIS A 46 -10.15 17.74 -13.66
C HIS A 46 -8.82 17.27 -13.05
N ALA A 47 -7.72 17.95 -13.36
CA ALA A 47 -6.42 17.66 -12.76
C ALA A 47 -6.46 17.85 -11.23
N GLU A 48 -7.06 18.94 -10.75
CA GLU A 48 -7.25 19.21 -9.31
C GLU A 48 -8.11 18.15 -8.63
N GLN A 49 -9.23 17.75 -9.25
CA GLN A 49 -10.10 16.69 -8.73
C GLN A 49 -9.36 15.34 -8.64
N LEU A 50 -8.63 14.97 -9.69
CA LEU A 50 -7.84 13.73 -9.71
C LEU A 50 -6.72 13.76 -8.67
N ALA A 51 -6.05 14.91 -8.49
CA ALA A 51 -5.02 15.08 -7.47
C ALA A 51 -5.59 14.94 -6.04
N ALA A 52 -6.80 15.45 -5.79
CA ALA A 52 -7.48 15.26 -4.51
C ALA A 52 -7.79 13.77 -4.25
N VAL A 53 -8.24 13.04 -5.26
CA VAL A 53 -8.48 11.58 -5.16
C VAL A 53 -7.17 10.84 -4.91
N ALA A 54 -6.10 11.14 -5.65
CA ALA A 54 -4.79 10.51 -5.45
C ALA A 54 -4.27 10.76 -4.03
N LYS A 55 -4.42 11.98 -3.51
CA LYS A 55 -4.05 12.32 -2.13
C LYS A 55 -4.86 11.51 -1.10
N TYR A 56 -6.17 11.41 -1.29
CA TYR A 56 -7.04 10.62 -0.40
C TYR A 56 -6.61 9.15 -0.38
N LEU A 57 -6.45 8.54 -1.56
CA LEU A 57 -6.05 7.14 -1.68
C LEU A 57 -4.66 6.88 -1.09
N ALA A 58 -3.70 7.80 -1.29
CA ALA A 58 -2.37 7.66 -0.73
C ALA A 58 -2.40 7.70 0.80
N GLY A 59 -3.20 8.60 1.38
CA GLY A 59 -3.37 8.70 2.83
C GLY A 59 -4.01 7.44 3.42
N ASP A 60 -5.09 6.95 2.80
CA ASP A 60 -5.77 5.72 3.23
C ASP A 60 -4.84 4.50 3.12
N TYR A 61 -4.11 4.39 2.01
CA TYR A 61 -3.20 3.27 1.79
C TYR A 61 -1.97 3.30 2.71
N HIS A 62 -1.43 4.48 3.03
CA HIS A 62 -0.39 4.61 4.05
C HIS A 62 -0.87 4.10 5.42
N ASN A 63 -2.06 4.52 5.85
CA ASN A 63 -2.63 4.07 7.12
C ASN A 63 -2.85 2.54 7.14
N PHE A 64 -3.35 1.98 6.02
CA PHE A 64 -3.48 0.53 5.88
C PHE A 64 -2.13 -0.19 6.01
N LEU A 65 -1.09 0.29 5.32
CA LEU A 65 0.25 -0.29 5.40
C LEU A 65 0.84 -0.21 6.81
N ASP A 66 0.66 0.91 7.51
CA ASP A 66 1.12 1.06 8.90
C ASP A 66 0.47 0.00 9.80
N CYS A 67 -0.85 -0.21 9.68
CA CYS A 67 -1.56 -1.26 10.42
C CYS A 67 -1.08 -2.68 10.07
N GLU A 68 -0.83 -2.98 8.79
CA GLU A 68 -0.32 -4.29 8.37
C GLU A 68 1.11 -4.53 8.89
N VAL A 69 1.97 -3.51 8.87
CA VAL A 69 3.31 -3.58 9.44
C VAL A 69 3.24 -3.84 10.94
N GLU A 70 2.42 -3.09 11.68
CA GLU A 70 2.21 -3.30 13.12
C GLU A 70 1.70 -4.72 13.43
N SER A 71 0.77 -5.23 12.62
CA SER A 71 0.22 -6.58 12.74
C SER A 71 1.30 -7.66 12.54
N LEU A 72 2.06 -7.58 11.45
CA LEU A 72 3.14 -8.54 11.15
C LEU A 72 4.24 -8.48 12.21
N ASN A 73 4.59 -7.29 12.70
CA ASN A 73 5.56 -7.12 13.79
C ASN A 73 5.07 -7.80 15.06
N SER A 74 3.83 -7.53 15.46
CA SER A 74 3.22 -8.14 16.65
C SER A 74 3.16 -9.67 16.56
N GLN A 75 2.99 -10.23 15.35
CA GLN A 75 3.04 -11.67 15.12
C GLN A 75 4.46 -12.22 15.29
N LEU A 76 5.48 -11.52 14.81
CA LEU A 76 6.88 -11.92 14.98
C LEU A 76 7.37 -11.78 16.44
N ASP A 77 6.95 -10.73 17.14
CA ASP A 77 7.28 -10.51 18.56
C ASP A 77 6.74 -11.64 19.44
N LYS A 78 5.51 -12.11 19.17
CA LYS A 78 4.93 -13.28 19.84
C LYS A 78 5.71 -14.57 19.62
N LEU A 79 6.52 -14.62 18.56
CA LEU A 79 7.40 -15.74 18.26
C LEU A 79 8.84 -15.50 18.74
N GLU A 80 9.13 -14.35 19.35
CA GLU A 80 10.48 -13.91 19.75
C GLU A 80 11.47 -13.87 18.56
N LEU A 81 10.95 -13.59 17.35
CA LEU A 81 11.72 -13.58 16.11
C LEU A 81 12.09 -12.17 15.62
N ARG A 82 11.65 -11.14 16.33
CA ARG A 82 11.91 -9.74 16.01
C ARG A 82 12.40 -9.03 17.28
N ASN A 83 13.51 -8.31 17.11
CA ASN A 83 14.24 -7.60 18.17
C ASN A 83 14.02 -6.10 18.05
#